data_AF-A0A5J9SKE9-F1
#
_entry.id   AF-A0A5J9SKE9-F1
#
_cell.length_a   1.000
_cell.length_b   1.000
_cell.length_c   1.000
_cell.angle_alpha   90.00
_cell.angle_beta   90.00
_cell.angle_gamma   90.00
#
_symmetry.space_group_name_H-M   'P 1'
#
loop_
_entity.id
_entity.type
_entity.pdbx_description
1 polymer ?
#
loop_
_entity_poly.entity_id
_entity_poly.type
_entity_poly.pdbx_seq_one_letter_code
_entity_poly.pdbx_strand_id
1 'polypeptide(L)'
;MEMAAALRARMLELGFRFNPTPLEAVTHTLPRLIASEPLHPAIRPYLHDADIYACEPGVLAAQFQPTPRTGDRFFFTSCKRQPSQKAGKSSRAVRAAGPGSWHSQGNTTNVKDGAGVKIGEVKKLRYKKHGKFTDWLMDEFSCCSEDAVVGDTQRVLCKIYVSPRAAPDSVARQEDAAAAAAFAPPAPEEPAAAPKRPAPPIAEPPCPKRP
;
A
#
# COMPACT_ATOMS: atom_id res chain seq x y z
N MET A 1 6.21 -22.01 -1.17
CA MET A 1 5.91 -20.70 -0.53
C MET A 1 7.14 -20.06 0.07
N GLU A 2 8.03 -20.83 0.71
CA GLU A 2 9.25 -20.33 1.37
C GLU A 2 10.24 -19.59 0.43
N MET A 3 10.49 -20.12 -0.78
CA MET A 3 11.33 -19.45 -1.77
C MET A 3 10.79 -18.08 -2.20
N ALA A 4 9.45 -17.93 -2.30
CA ALA A 4 8.83 -16.65 -2.64
C ALA A 4 8.96 -15.62 -1.51
N ALA A 5 8.87 -16.07 -0.25
CA ALA A 5 9.10 -15.22 0.91
C ALA A 5 10.58 -14.79 1.01
N ALA A 6 11.51 -15.70 0.77
CA ALA A 6 12.95 -15.40 0.74
C ALA A 6 13.31 -14.42 -0.39
N LEU A 7 12.77 -14.64 -1.59
CA LEU A 7 12.93 -13.72 -2.72
C LEU A 7 12.34 -12.34 -2.38
N ARG A 8 11.14 -12.30 -1.78
CA ARG A 8 10.51 -11.05 -1.32
C ARG A 8 11.39 -10.33 -0.30
N ALA A 9 11.92 -11.02 0.71
CA ALA A 9 12.84 -10.43 1.69
C ALA A 9 14.09 -9.85 1.01
N ARG A 10 14.72 -10.63 0.12
CA ARG A 10 15.91 -10.20 -0.62
C ARG A 10 15.66 -9.01 -1.54
N MET A 11 14.51 -8.98 -2.22
CA MET A 11 14.09 -7.83 -3.02
C MET A 11 14.02 -6.56 -2.17
N LEU A 12 13.41 -6.65 -0.98
CA LEU A 12 13.27 -5.52 -0.06
C LEU A 12 14.61 -5.04 0.50
N GLU A 13 15.53 -5.97 0.82
CA GLU A 13 16.91 -5.64 1.23
C GLU A 13 17.65 -4.86 0.14
N LEU A 14 17.51 -5.29 -1.11
CA LEU A 14 18.11 -4.63 -2.28
C LEU A 14 17.34 -3.38 -2.74
N GLY A 15 16.26 -3.01 -2.04
CA GLY A 15 15.47 -1.81 -2.31
C GLY A 15 14.40 -1.95 -3.40
N PHE A 16 14.25 -3.14 -4.00
CA PHE A 16 13.15 -3.46 -4.91
C PHE A 16 11.82 -3.52 -4.17
N ARG A 17 10.80 -2.89 -4.74
CA ARG A 17 9.48 -2.75 -4.12
C ARG A 17 8.39 -2.69 -5.16
N PHE A 18 7.21 -3.14 -4.77
CA PHE A 18 6.02 -2.96 -5.58
C PHE A 18 5.54 -1.51 -5.45
N ASN A 19 5.83 -0.71 -6.48
CA ASN A 19 5.34 0.66 -6.60
C ASN A 19 5.28 1.01 -8.10
N PRO A 20 4.31 0.43 -8.84
CA PRO A 20 4.21 0.63 -10.27
C PRO A 20 3.99 2.11 -10.60
N THR A 21 4.67 2.58 -11.63
CA THR A 21 4.37 3.87 -12.27
C THR A 21 2.96 3.84 -12.87
N PRO A 22 2.34 5.00 -13.16
CA PRO A 22 1.09 5.05 -13.91
C PRO A 22 1.10 4.22 -15.19
N LEU A 23 2.22 4.23 -15.93
CA LEU A 23 2.40 3.46 -17.15
C LEU A 23 2.40 1.95 -16.86
N GLU A 24 3.20 1.47 -15.90
CA GLU A 24 3.23 0.04 -15.54
C GLU A 24 1.91 -0.45 -14.93
N ALA A 25 1.22 0.43 -14.20
CA ALA A 25 -0.08 0.12 -13.62
C ALA A 25 -1.12 -0.18 -14.72
N VAL A 26 -1.23 0.68 -15.74
CA VAL A 26 -2.22 0.52 -16.81
C VAL A 26 -1.80 -0.48 -17.89
N THR A 27 -0.51 -0.67 -18.15
CA THR A 27 0.00 -1.57 -19.20
C THR A 27 0.19 -3.00 -18.71
N HIS A 28 0.56 -3.20 -17.44
CA HIS A 28 0.93 -4.53 -16.94
C HIS A 28 0.10 -4.97 -15.75
N THR A 29 -0.07 -4.13 -14.73
CA THR A 29 -0.68 -4.59 -13.48
C THR A 29 -2.19 -4.81 -13.63
N LEU A 30 -2.90 -3.78 -14.09
CA LEU A 30 -4.36 -3.82 -14.23
C LEU A 30 -4.84 -4.82 -15.30
N PRO A 31 -4.24 -4.90 -16.51
CA PRO A 31 -4.65 -5.89 -17.51
C PRO A 31 -4.50 -7.34 -17.01
N ARG A 32 -3.42 -7.66 -16.29
CA ARG A 32 -3.23 -9.00 -15.70
C ARG A 32 -4.32 -9.34 -14.68
N LEU A 33 -4.70 -8.37 -13.84
CA LEU A 33 -5.79 -8.55 -12.87
C LEU A 33 -7.13 -8.80 -13.57
N ILE A 34 -7.42 -8.03 -14.62
CA ILE A 34 -8.64 -8.17 -15.42
C ILE A 34 -8.71 -9.56 -16.07
N ALA A 35 -7.59 -10.01 -16.64
CA ALA A 35 -7.45 -11.34 -17.25
C ALA A 35 -7.37 -12.48 -16.22
N SER A 36 -7.43 -12.18 -14.91
CA SER A 36 -7.25 -13.15 -13.82
C SER A 36 -5.93 -13.93 -13.93
N GLU A 37 -4.89 -13.30 -14.48
CA GLU A 37 -3.57 -13.88 -14.58
C GLU A 37 -2.88 -13.90 -13.21
N PRO A 38 -2.11 -14.96 -12.90
CA PRO A 38 -1.39 -15.04 -11.65
C PRO A 38 -0.33 -13.93 -11.56
N LEU A 39 -0.36 -13.17 -10.47
CA LEU A 39 0.70 -12.22 -10.13
C LEU A 39 1.92 -12.96 -9.57
N HIS A 40 3.09 -12.34 -9.73
CA HIS A 40 4.31 -12.87 -9.13
C HIS A 40 4.15 -13.04 -7.60
N PRO A 41 4.52 -14.19 -7.00
CA PRO A 41 4.30 -14.47 -5.57
C PRO A 41 4.90 -13.44 -4.61
N ALA A 42 5.97 -12.73 -5.00
CA ALA A 42 6.55 -11.65 -4.19
C ALA A 42 5.71 -10.36 -4.18
N ILE A 43 4.84 -10.15 -5.18
CA ILE A 43 3.98 -8.97 -5.34
C ILE A 43 2.57 -9.24 -4.80
N ARG A 44 2.04 -10.45 -5.06
CA ARG A 44 0.67 -10.85 -4.73
C ARG A 44 0.18 -10.46 -3.31
N PRO A 45 1.01 -10.49 -2.25
CA PRO A 45 0.59 -10.08 -0.89
C PRO A 45 0.29 -8.59 -0.72
N TYR A 46 0.70 -7.73 -1.66
CA TYR A 46 0.52 -6.28 -1.58
C TYR A 46 -0.63 -5.75 -2.43
N LEU A 47 -1.30 -6.65 -3.16
CA LEU A 47 -2.40 -6.31 -4.04
C LEU A 47 -3.63 -7.10 -3.61
N HIS A 48 -4.65 -6.35 -3.22
CA HIS A 48 -5.84 -6.86 -2.56
C HIS A 48 -7.03 -6.76 -3.49
N ASP A 49 -7.81 -7.84 -3.64
CA ASP A 49 -9.10 -7.80 -4.33
C ASP A 49 -10.17 -7.48 -3.29
N ALA A 50 -10.60 -6.23 -3.24
CA ALA A 50 -11.54 -5.75 -2.22
C ALA A 50 -12.27 -4.48 -2.64
N ASP A 51 -13.50 -4.31 -2.15
CA ASP A 51 -14.26 -3.09 -2.37
C ASP A 51 -13.73 -1.94 -1.49
N ILE A 52 -12.88 -1.12 -2.09
CA ILE A 52 -12.33 0.11 -1.50
C ILE A 52 -13.40 1.15 -1.11
N TYR A 53 -14.61 1.04 -1.65
CA TYR A 53 -15.71 1.96 -1.35
C TYR A 53 -16.65 1.42 -0.27
N ALA A 54 -16.40 0.23 0.28
CA ALA A 54 -17.23 -0.33 1.33
C ALA A 54 -17.03 0.37 2.69
N CYS A 55 -15.83 0.89 2.97
CA CYS A 55 -15.51 1.53 4.25
C CYS A 55 -14.51 2.68 4.12
N GLU A 56 -14.17 3.31 5.25
CA GLU A 56 -13.23 4.43 5.29
C GLU A 56 -11.77 3.97 5.20
N PRO A 57 -10.84 4.81 4.70
CA PRO A 57 -9.45 4.41 4.46
C PRO A 57 -8.69 3.95 5.70
N GLY A 58 -8.95 4.49 6.89
CA GLY A 58 -8.31 4.01 8.13
C GLY A 58 -8.68 2.56 8.46
N VAL A 59 -9.92 2.16 8.17
CA VAL A 59 -10.39 0.77 8.35
C VAL A 59 -9.73 -0.16 7.32
N LEU A 60 -9.68 0.26 6.05
CA LEU A 60 -8.93 -0.46 5.02
C LEU A 60 -7.45 -0.60 5.40
N ALA A 61 -6.85 0.45 5.95
CA ALA A 61 -5.46 0.44 6.34
C ALA A 61 -5.17 -0.63 7.39
N ALA A 62 -6.06 -0.77 8.39
CA ALA A 62 -5.94 -1.77 9.44
C ALA A 62 -6.14 -3.22 8.95
N GLN A 63 -6.90 -3.43 7.88
CA GLN A 63 -7.24 -4.79 7.39
C GLN A 63 -6.24 -5.32 6.35
N PHE A 64 -5.64 -4.44 5.56
CA PHE A 64 -4.86 -4.85 4.40
C PHE A 64 -3.38 -4.54 4.56
N GLN A 65 -2.54 -5.51 4.19
CA GLN A 65 -1.09 -5.39 4.31
C GLN A 65 -0.56 -4.23 3.45
N PRO A 66 0.19 -3.28 4.03
CA PRO A 66 0.85 -2.22 3.27
C PRO A 66 2.10 -2.72 2.54
N THR A 67 2.53 -1.97 1.53
CA THR A 67 3.85 -2.12 0.94
C THR A 67 4.92 -1.67 1.94
N PRO A 68 6.08 -2.35 2.03
CA PRO A 68 7.10 -2.00 2.98
C PRO A 68 7.67 -0.62 2.68
N ARG A 69 8.07 0.09 3.73
CA ARG A 69 8.63 1.46 3.72
C ARG A 69 7.64 2.56 3.31
N THR A 70 6.86 2.39 2.24
CA THR A 70 5.98 3.47 1.77
C THR A 70 4.64 3.50 2.50
N GLY A 71 4.17 2.37 3.04
CA GLY A 71 2.85 2.30 3.71
C GLY A 71 1.66 2.24 2.74
N ASP A 72 1.93 2.26 1.42
CA ASP A 72 0.89 2.28 0.40
C ASP A 72 0.13 0.96 0.36
N ARG A 73 -1.15 0.99 -0.04
CA ARG A 73 -1.95 -0.22 -0.24
C ARG A 73 -2.62 -0.19 -1.61
N PHE A 74 -2.55 -1.31 -2.32
CA PHE A 74 -3.09 -1.44 -3.68
C PHE A 74 -4.31 -2.36 -3.70
N PHE A 75 -5.34 -1.91 -4.39
CA PHE A 75 -6.64 -2.56 -4.45
C PHE A 75 -7.09 -2.74 -5.89
N PHE A 76 -7.46 -3.96 -6.26
CA PHE A 76 -8.25 -4.22 -7.44
C PHE A 76 -9.73 -4.15 -7.04
N THR A 77 -10.49 -3.33 -7.76
CA THR A 77 -11.90 -3.11 -7.44
C THR A 77 -12.68 -2.69 -8.69
N SER A 78 -14.00 -2.63 -8.57
CA SER A 78 -14.89 -2.09 -9.58
C SER A 78 -15.51 -0.78 -9.11
N CYS A 79 -15.61 0.18 -10.02
CA CYS A 79 -16.20 1.48 -9.72
C CYS A 79 -17.23 1.86 -10.78
N LYS A 80 -18.24 2.63 -10.42
CA LYS A 80 -19.17 3.19 -11.42
C LYS A 80 -18.40 4.06 -12.41
N ARG A 81 -18.63 3.83 -13.69
CA ARG A 81 -18.13 4.69 -14.76
C ARG A 81 -18.73 6.07 -14.58
N GLN A 82 -17.87 7.07 -14.60
CA GLN A 82 -18.34 8.44 -14.74
C GLN A 82 -18.73 8.63 -16.20
N PRO A 83 -19.93 9.15 -16.51
CA PRO A 83 -20.27 9.53 -17.87
C PRO A 83 -19.17 10.46 -18.40
N SER A 84 -18.70 10.21 -19.63
CA SER A 84 -17.81 11.18 -20.27
C SER A 84 -18.60 12.49 -20.40
N GLN A 85 -18.27 13.46 -19.56
CA GLN A 85 -18.78 14.80 -19.73
C GLN A 85 -18.24 15.29 -21.08
N LYS A 86 -19.14 15.83 -21.92
CA LYS A 86 -18.76 16.49 -23.18
C LYS A 86 -17.55 17.40 -22.93
N ALA A 87 -16.62 17.42 -23.89
CA ALA A 87 -15.34 18.11 -23.82
C ALA A 87 -15.45 19.48 -23.10
N GLY A 88 -14.72 19.65 -22.00
CA GLY A 88 -14.57 20.92 -21.30
C GLY A 88 -14.95 20.95 -19.82
N LYS A 89 -15.65 19.95 -19.27
CA LYS A 89 -15.94 19.87 -17.82
C LYS A 89 -15.18 18.72 -17.18
N SER A 90 -14.23 19.05 -16.30
CA SER A 90 -13.53 18.09 -15.43
C SER A 90 -14.55 17.21 -14.70
N SER A 91 -14.52 15.89 -14.91
CA SER A 91 -15.43 14.97 -14.22
C SER A 91 -15.02 14.92 -12.75
N ARG A 92 -15.70 15.72 -11.92
CA ARG A 92 -15.49 15.64 -10.48
C ARG A 92 -16.13 14.35 -9.98
N ALA A 93 -15.30 13.33 -9.74
CA ALA A 93 -15.79 12.07 -9.20
C ALA A 93 -15.99 12.24 -7.70
N VAL A 94 -17.20 11.91 -7.23
CA VAL A 94 -17.50 11.72 -5.81
C VAL A 94 -17.94 10.28 -5.63
N ARG A 95 -17.23 9.54 -4.78
CA ARG A 95 -17.51 8.13 -4.49
C ARG A 95 -17.76 7.99 -3.00
N ALA A 96 -18.96 7.59 -2.60
CA ALA A 96 -19.26 7.30 -1.20
C ALA A 96 -18.38 6.15 -0.73
N ALA A 97 -17.88 6.23 0.51
CA ALA A 97 -17.12 5.16 1.12
C ALA A 97 -17.27 5.20 2.64
N GLY A 98 -17.94 4.19 3.21
CA GLY A 98 -18.32 4.16 4.63
C GLY A 98 -19.02 5.46 5.06
N PRO A 99 -18.62 6.09 6.19
CA PRO A 99 -19.20 7.35 6.69
C PRO A 99 -18.78 8.61 5.92
N GLY A 100 -18.00 8.49 4.84
CA GLY A 100 -17.45 9.61 4.09
C GLY A 100 -17.49 9.40 2.58
N SER A 101 -16.60 10.11 1.86
CA SER A 101 -16.52 10.01 0.40
C SER A 101 -15.15 10.40 -0.14
N TRP A 102 -14.75 9.76 -1.23
CA TRP A 102 -13.60 10.14 -2.04
C TRP A 102 -13.99 11.20 -3.07
N HIS A 103 -13.23 12.29 -3.13
CA HIS A 103 -13.46 13.40 -4.07
C HIS A 103 -12.24 13.58 -4.97
N SER A 104 -12.45 13.70 -6.27
CA SER A 104 -11.38 13.98 -7.23
C SER A 104 -10.63 15.27 -6.91
N GLN A 105 -9.30 15.21 -7.00
CA GLN A 105 -8.40 16.34 -6.92
C GLN A 105 -7.97 16.75 -8.32
N GLY A 106 -8.48 17.88 -8.79
CA GLY A 106 -8.10 18.44 -10.09
C GLY A 106 -8.53 17.58 -11.28
N ASN A 107 -7.77 17.67 -12.36
CA ASN A 107 -8.09 17.01 -13.62
C ASN A 107 -7.51 15.59 -13.68
N THR A 108 -8.24 14.72 -14.37
CA THR A 108 -7.76 13.37 -14.70
C THR A 108 -6.57 13.47 -15.65
N THR A 109 -5.51 12.71 -15.37
CA THR A 109 -4.29 12.68 -16.18
C THR A 109 -4.34 11.50 -17.14
N ASN A 110 -4.17 11.74 -18.44
CA ASN A 110 -4.07 10.68 -19.43
C ASN A 110 -2.72 9.96 -19.29
N VAL A 111 -2.73 8.63 -19.30
CA VAL A 111 -1.54 7.81 -19.43
C VAL A 111 -1.38 7.44 -20.90
N LYS A 112 -0.20 7.71 -21.45
CA LYS A 112 0.13 7.46 -22.86
C LYS A 112 1.28 6.47 -22.98
N ASP A 113 1.28 5.68 -24.05
CA ASP A 113 2.40 4.81 -24.39
C ASP A 113 3.55 5.61 -25.05
N GLY A 114 4.61 4.89 -25.47
CA GLY A 114 5.76 5.48 -26.14
C GLY A 114 5.44 6.13 -27.50
N ALA A 115 4.31 5.78 -28.12
CA ALA A 115 3.82 6.39 -29.36
C ALA A 115 2.87 7.57 -29.11
N GLY A 116 2.58 7.91 -27.85
CA GLY A 116 1.68 8.99 -27.48
C GLY A 116 0.19 8.63 -27.52
N VAL A 117 -0.14 7.35 -27.74
CA VAL A 117 -1.51 6.83 -27.73
C VAL A 117 -1.99 6.71 -26.29
N LYS A 118 -3.20 7.19 -26.01
CA LYS A 118 -3.80 7.07 -24.68
C LYS A 118 -4.14 5.60 -24.41
N ILE A 119 -3.57 5.06 -23.35
CA ILE A 119 -3.77 3.67 -22.91
C ILE A 119 -4.50 3.58 -21.56
N GLY A 120 -4.66 4.70 -20.87
CA GLY A 120 -5.38 4.77 -19.60
C GLY A 120 -5.46 6.16 -19.01
N GLU A 121 -5.89 6.23 -17.76
CA GLU A 121 -6.05 7.45 -16.98
C GLU A 121 -5.66 7.23 -15.52
N VAL A 122 -5.15 8.30 -14.88
CA VAL A 122 -5.00 8.39 -13.43
C VAL A 122 -5.86 9.52 -12.89
N LYS A 123 -6.69 9.21 -11.90
CA LYS A 123 -7.48 10.17 -11.16
C LYS A 123 -7.00 10.20 -9.72
N LYS A 124 -6.64 11.38 -9.23
CA LYS A 124 -6.28 11.58 -7.82
C LYS A 124 -7.53 11.90 -7.03
N LEU A 125 -7.70 11.32 -5.85
CA LEU A 125 -8.82 11.58 -4.96
C LEU A 125 -8.34 11.83 -3.53
N ARG A 126 -9.13 12.59 -2.76
CA ARG A 126 -8.93 12.82 -1.33
C ARG A 126 -10.18 12.47 -0.57
N TYR A 127 -10.03 11.77 0.54
CA TYR A 127 -11.15 11.34 1.36
C TYR A 127 -11.66 12.49 2.24
N LYS A 128 -12.98 12.63 2.30
CA LYS A 128 -13.71 13.64 3.08
C LYS A 128 -14.64 12.94 4.05
N LYS A 129 -14.53 13.28 5.34
CA LYS A 129 -15.36 12.75 6.43
C LYS A 129 -15.88 13.91 7.29
N HIS A 130 -17.15 13.88 7.67
CA HIS A 130 -17.79 14.92 8.50
C HIS A 130 -17.53 16.35 7.99
N GLY A 131 -17.63 16.55 6.67
CA GLY A 131 -17.44 17.87 6.05
C GLY A 131 -15.99 18.31 5.85
N LYS A 132 -14.99 17.60 6.38
CA LYS A 132 -13.57 17.98 6.29
C LYS A 132 -12.75 16.98 5.45
N PHE A 133 -11.81 17.50 4.67
CA PHE A 133 -10.85 16.66 3.97
C PHE A 133 -9.82 16.10 4.94
N THR A 134 -9.59 14.80 4.85
CA THR A 134 -8.58 14.06 5.61
C THR A 134 -7.27 13.99 4.82
N ASP A 135 -6.18 13.50 5.41
CA ASP A 135 -4.92 13.32 4.69
C ASP A 135 -4.82 12.00 3.93
N TRP A 136 -5.89 11.21 3.88
CA TRP A 136 -5.99 10.04 3.02
C TRP A 136 -6.18 10.42 1.56
N LEU A 137 -5.28 9.91 0.72
CA LEU A 137 -5.25 10.11 -0.73
C LEU A 137 -5.46 8.77 -1.44
N MET A 138 -5.96 8.85 -2.67
CA MET A 138 -6.09 7.72 -3.59
C MET A 138 -5.62 8.12 -4.98
N ASP A 139 -4.81 7.28 -5.61
CA ASP A 139 -4.63 7.28 -7.07
C ASP A 139 -5.46 6.13 -7.66
N GLU A 140 -6.43 6.46 -8.51
CA GLU A 140 -7.29 5.53 -9.23
C GLU A 140 -6.80 5.41 -10.67
N PHE A 141 -6.32 4.23 -11.05
CA PHE A 141 -5.82 3.88 -12.36
C PHE A 141 -6.88 3.12 -13.14
N SER A 142 -7.12 3.55 -14.38
CA SER A 142 -8.02 2.87 -15.31
C SER A 142 -7.33 2.70 -16.66
N CYS A 143 -7.59 1.59 -17.36
CA CYS A 143 -7.07 1.35 -18.71
C CYS A 143 -8.19 1.48 -19.75
N CYS A 144 -7.78 1.66 -21.01
CA CYS A 144 -8.70 1.78 -22.15
C CYS A 144 -9.17 0.42 -22.72
N SER A 145 -8.81 -0.71 -22.10
CA SER A 145 -9.27 -2.04 -22.50
C SER A 145 -10.79 -2.18 -22.32
N GLU A 146 -11.47 -2.78 -23.30
CA GLU A 146 -12.90 -3.09 -23.21
C GLU A 146 -13.18 -4.14 -22.12
N ASP A 147 -12.24 -5.06 -21.89
CA ASP A 147 -12.34 -6.08 -20.82
C ASP A 147 -12.34 -5.46 -19.42
N ALA A 148 -11.90 -4.20 -19.28
CA ALA A 148 -11.98 -3.46 -18.04
C ALA A 148 -13.41 -3.02 -17.72
N VAL A 149 -14.35 -3.07 -18.67
CA VAL A 149 -15.71 -2.54 -18.52
C VAL A 149 -16.74 -3.67 -18.49
N VAL A 150 -17.54 -3.69 -17.43
CA VAL A 150 -18.67 -4.62 -17.28
C VAL A 150 -19.92 -3.79 -16.99
N GLY A 151 -20.79 -3.64 -18.00
CA GLY A 151 -21.99 -2.81 -17.89
C GLY A 151 -21.67 -1.33 -17.63
N ASP A 152 -22.21 -0.78 -16.55
CA ASP A 152 -21.95 0.60 -16.09
C ASP A 152 -20.74 0.72 -15.14
N THR A 153 -20.06 -0.40 -14.88
CA THR A 153 -18.88 -0.46 -14.01
C THR A 153 -17.59 -0.61 -14.79
N GLN A 154 -16.50 -0.12 -14.20
CA GLN A 154 -15.15 -0.28 -14.71
C GLN A 154 -14.24 -0.79 -13.61
N ARG A 155 -13.47 -1.84 -13.94
CA ARG A 155 -12.43 -2.40 -13.10
C ARG A 155 -11.23 -1.45 -13.09
N VAL A 156 -10.74 -1.16 -11.90
CA VAL A 156 -9.68 -0.18 -11.66
C VAL A 156 -8.68 -0.73 -10.66
N LEU A 157 -7.45 -0.20 -10.72
CA LEU A 157 -6.46 -0.38 -9.67
C LEU A 157 -6.45 0.91 -8.85
N CYS A 158 -6.54 0.81 -7.53
CA CYS A 158 -6.50 1.94 -6.62
C CYS A 158 -5.28 1.82 -5.70
N LYS A 159 -4.54 2.91 -5.53
CA LYS A 159 -3.48 3.04 -4.53
C LYS A 159 -3.96 4.01 -3.46
N ILE A 160 -4.12 3.57 -2.20
CA ILE A 160 -4.35 4.48 -1.07
C ILE A 160 -3.07 4.70 -0.29
N TYR A 161 -2.93 5.92 0.20
CA TYR A 161 -1.75 6.35 0.95
C TYR A 161 -2.05 7.62 1.75
N VAL A 162 -1.25 7.87 2.78
CA VAL A 162 -1.31 9.13 3.53
C VAL A 162 -0.50 10.19 2.80
N SER A 163 -1.04 11.41 2.72
CA SER A 163 -0.36 12.56 2.15
C SER A 163 1.06 12.72 2.72
N PRO A 164 2.10 12.81 1.87
CA PRO A 164 3.46 13.10 2.33
C PRO A 164 3.56 14.43 3.11
N ARG A 165 2.60 15.34 2.89
CA ARG A 165 2.49 16.65 3.53
C ARG A 165 1.65 16.64 4.81
N ALA A 166 1.13 15.49 5.24
CA ALA A 166 0.37 15.41 6.49
C ALA A 166 1.25 15.87 7.67
N ALA A 167 0.63 16.44 8.71
CA ALA A 167 1.33 16.78 9.95
C ALA A 167 1.60 15.52 10.79
N PRO A 168 2.66 15.45 11.62
CA PRO A 168 3.01 14.26 12.42
C PRO A 168 1.86 13.73 13.28
N ASP A 169 1.01 14.63 13.75
CA ASP A 169 -0.18 14.39 14.57
C ASP A 169 -1.47 14.19 13.75
N SER A 170 -1.39 14.14 12.42
CA SER A 170 -2.55 13.87 11.57
C SER A 170 -3.15 12.51 11.89
N VAL A 171 -4.48 12.47 12.07
CA VAL A 171 -5.24 11.25 12.35
C VAL A 171 -4.94 10.16 11.31
N ALA A 172 -4.89 10.52 10.02
CA ALA A 172 -4.60 9.55 8.95
C ALA A 172 -3.20 8.93 9.08
N ARG A 173 -2.20 9.72 9.53
CA ARG A 173 -0.84 9.22 9.76
C ARG A 173 -0.79 8.29 10.97
N GLN A 174 -1.51 8.62 12.04
CA GLN A 174 -1.60 7.77 13.23
C GLN A 174 -2.30 6.44 12.92
N GLU A 175 -3.42 6.50 12.18
CA GLU A 175 -4.13 5.32 11.68
C GLU A 175 -3.22 4.43 10.83
N ASP A 176 -2.49 5.02 9.87
CA ASP A 176 -1.59 4.29 8.99
C ASP A 176 -0.40 3.67 9.74
N ALA A 177 0.20 4.41 10.68
CA ALA A 177 1.30 3.92 11.50
C ALA A 177 0.87 2.77 12.42
N ALA A 178 -0.30 2.90 13.07
CA ALA A 178 -0.86 1.85 13.91
C ALA A 178 -1.15 0.59 13.08
N ALA A 179 -1.73 0.75 11.90
CA ALA A 179 -1.95 -0.36 10.98
C ALA A 179 -0.65 -1.00 10.52
N ALA A 180 0.36 -0.21 10.11
CA ALA A 180 1.65 -0.74 9.69
C ALA A 180 2.35 -1.52 10.80
N ALA A 181 2.25 -1.07 12.05
CA ALA A 181 2.78 -1.78 13.21
C ALA A 181 2.12 -3.15 13.42
N ALA A 182 0.82 -3.29 13.15
CA ALA A 182 0.12 -4.57 13.24
C ALA A 182 0.57 -5.60 12.17
N PHE A 183 1.15 -5.14 11.05
CA PHE A 183 1.72 -5.99 10.00
C PHE A 183 3.24 -6.17 10.10
N ALA A 184 3.88 -5.50 11.07
CA ALA A 184 5.31 -5.67 11.27
C ALA A 184 5.58 -7.10 11.79
N PRO A 185 6.64 -7.77 11.30
CA PRO A 185 7.07 -9.01 11.93
C PRO A 185 7.34 -8.73 13.42
N PRO A 186 7.02 -9.68 14.32
CA PRO A 186 7.39 -9.55 15.73
C PRO A 186 8.89 -9.24 15.79
N ALA A 187 9.26 -8.25 16.59
CA ALA A 187 10.66 -7.98 16.87
C ALA A 187 11.31 -9.30 17.31
N PRO A 188 12.51 -9.67 16.82
CA PRO A 188 13.21 -10.81 17.37
C PRO A 188 13.33 -10.58 18.87
N GLU A 189 12.75 -11.49 19.68
CA GLU A 189 13.00 -11.51 21.11
C GLU A 189 14.52 -11.51 21.28
N GLU A 190 15.07 -10.46 21.91
CA GLU A 190 16.45 -10.51 22.35
C GLU A 190 16.60 -11.78 23.19
N PRO A 191 17.51 -12.71 22.86
CA PRO A 191 17.73 -13.85 23.71
C PRO A 191 18.15 -13.31 25.07
N ALA A 192 17.29 -13.54 26.07
CA ALA A 192 17.53 -13.14 27.44
C ALA A 192 18.96 -13.52 27.81
N ALA A 193 19.78 -12.51 28.11
CA ALA A 193 21.17 -12.72 28.45
C ALA A 193 21.25 -13.72 29.61
N ALA A 194 21.83 -14.90 29.35
CA ALA A 194 22.05 -15.91 30.37
C ALA A 194 22.80 -15.26 31.55
N PRO A 195 22.37 -15.48 32.81
CA PRO A 195 23.05 -14.90 33.96
C PRO A 195 24.51 -15.37 33.95
N LYS A 196 25.44 -14.40 33.99
CA LYS A 196 26.88 -14.66 34.06
C LYS A 196 27.16 -15.53 35.29
N ARG A 197 27.64 -16.74 35.05
CA ARG A 197 28.14 -17.64 36.10
C ARG A 197 29.26 -16.92 36.88
N PRO A 198 29.21 -16.83 38.21
CA PRO A 198 30.30 -16.23 38.99
C PRO A 198 31.59 -17.01 38.77
N ALA A 199 32.71 -16.28 38.66
CA ALA A 199 34.04 -16.87 38.57
C ALA A 199 34.35 -17.69 39.85
N PRO A 200 35.00 -18.85 39.76
CA PRO A 200 35.43 -19.60 40.93
C PRO A 200 36.50 -18.80 41.70
N PRO A 201 36.51 -18.86 43.06
CA PRO A 201 37.50 -18.16 43.85
C PRO A 201 38.91 -18.73 43.58
N ILE A 202 39.86 -17.83 43.37
CA ILE A 202 41.29 -18.14 43.28
C ILE A 202 41.76 -18.53 44.69
N ALA A 203 42.27 -19.76 44.84
CA ALA A 203 42.92 -20.19 46.06
C ALA A 203 44.30 -19.52 46.19
N GLU A 204 44.55 -18.82 47.30
CA GLU A 204 45.87 -18.29 47.63
C GLU A 204 46.86 -19.44 47.94
N PRO A 205 48.12 -19.37 47.47
CA PRO A 205 49.13 -20.37 47.80
C PRO A 205 49.67 -20.13 49.23
N PRO A 206 49.94 -21.20 50.01
CA PRO A 206 50.36 -21.06 51.40
C PRO A 206 51.79 -20.52 51.52
N CYS A 207 51.99 -19.55 52.42
CA CYS A 207 53.30 -18.99 52.76
C CYS A 207 54.27 -20.08 53.29
N PRO A 208 55.56 -20.03 52.93
CA PRO A 208 56.54 -20.98 53.46
C PRO A 208 56.90 -20.64 54.92
N LYS A 209 56.99 -21.66 55.78
CA LYS A 209 57.53 -21.54 57.13
C LYS A 209 59.05 -21.36 57.08
N ARG A 210 59.55 -20.35 57.80
CA ARG A 210 60.98 -20.04 57.99
C ARG A 210 61.63 -21.06 58.96
N PRO A 211 62.96 -21.31 58.87
CA PRO A 211 63.65 -22.46 59.48
C PRO A 211 63.64 -22.49 61.01
#